data_AF-A0A507F297-F1
#
_entry.id   AF-A0A507F297-F1
#
_cell.length_a   1.000
_cell.length_b   1.000
_cell.length_c   1.000
_cell.angle_alpha   90.00
_cell.angle_beta   90.00
_cell.angle_gamma   90.00
#
_symmetry.space_group_name_H-M   'P 1'
#
loop_
_entity.id
_entity.type
_entity.pdbx_description
1 polymer ?
#
loop_
_entity_poly.entity_id
_entity_poly.type
_entity_poly.pdbx_seq_one_letter_code
_entity_poly.pdbx_strand_id
1 'polypeptide(L)'
;MVKFFSNLPDSDHVPYTFITDEPHVRDIVRYMRKDDLMLWGGIAAGFPALHFAWERAYPSFHPKVMPRVMAIQIPFFATVGFFFAAQRSLFRFWGWRENDIEVARWNAEASARPAPVKKGWQDNDW
;
A
#
# COMPACT_ATOMS: atom_id res chain seq x y z
N MET A 1 -19.80 -12.82 4.67
CA MET A 1 -19.49 -11.79 3.66
C MET A 1 -19.73 -12.43 2.31
N VAL A 2 -20.54 -11.83 1.45
CA VAL A 2 -20.79 -12.36 0.09
C VAL A 2 -19.54 -12.04 -0.73
N LYS A 3 -18.87 -13.06 -1.28
CA LYS A 3 -17.72 -12.86 -2.17
C LYS A 3 -18.25 -12.21 -3.46
N PHE A 4 -17.89 -10.95 -3.73
CA PHE A 4 -18.29 -10.27 -4.97
C PHE A 4 -17.61 -10.88 -6.20
N PHE A 5 -16.45 -11.51 -6.02
CA PHE A 5 -15.71 -12.21 -7.07
C PHE A 5 -15.35 -13.63 -6.61
N SER A 6 -15.50 -14.62 -7.49
CA SER A 6 -15.19 -16.03 -7.20
C SER A 6 -13.69 -16.33 -7.18
N ASN A 7 -12.88 -15.51 -7.86
CA ASN A 7 -11.44 -15.72 -8.06
C ASN A 7 -10.56 -14.84 -7.15
N LEU A 8 -11.09 -14.40 -6.00
CA LEU A 8 -10.26 -13.71 -5.01
C LEU A 8 -9.23 -14.68 -4.41
N PRO A 9 -8.05 -14.19 -4.01
CA PRO A 9 -7.09 -15.02 -3.28
C PRO A 9 -7.76 -15.70 -2.09
N ASP A 10 -7.55 -16.99 -1.92
CA ASP A 10 -8.03 -17.78 -0.79
C ASP A 10 -6.87 -18.26 0.08
N SER A 11 -7.19 -18.89 1.22
CA SER A 11 -6.20 -19.48 2.11
C SER A 11 -5.46 -20.68 1.52
N ASP A 12 -6.04 -21.32 0.51
CA ASP A 12 -5.64 -22.68 0.11
C ASP A 12 -4.50 -22.66 -0.91
N HIS A 13 -4.33 -21.55 -1.64
CA HIS A 13 -3.35 -21.43 -2.72
C HIS A 13 -2.26 -20.38 -2.47
N VAL A 14 -2.06 -19.95 -1.22
CA VAL A 14 -1.10 -18.87 -0.87
C VAL A 14 -0.02 -19.36 0.09
N PRO A 15 1.23 -18.86 -0.02
CA PRO A 15 2.35 -19.34 0.78
C PRO A 15 2.34 -18.86 2.24
N TYR A 16 1.62 -17.77 2.56
CA TYR A 16 1.53 -17.20 3.91
C TYR A 16 0.08 -17.09 4.37
N THR A 17 -0.13 -16.89 5.67
CA THR A 17 -1.45 -16.86 6.29
C THR A 17 -2.35 -15.81 5.63
N PHE A 18 -3.46 -16.23 5.06
CA PHE A 18 -4.44 -15.32 4.48
C PHE A 18 -5.18 -14.53 5.58
N ILE A 19 -5.23 -13.20 5.47
CA ILE A 19 -5.92 -12.33 6.44
C ILE A 19 -7.31 -11.96 5.95
N THR A 20 -7.38 -11.34 4.77
CA THR A 20 -8.61 -10.85 4.16
C THR A 20 -8.40 -10.61 2.66
N ASP A 21 -9.44 -10.83 1.87
CA ASP A 21 -9.51 -10.59 0.43
C ASP A 21 -9.72 -9.11 0.11
N GLU A 22 -10.57 -8.43 0.87
CA GLU A 22 -10.99 -7.05 0.63
C GLU A 22 -10.60 -6.10 1.78
N PRO A 23 -9.29 -5.82 1.99
CA PRO A 23 -8.87 -4.87 3.02
C PRO A 23 -9.32 -3.45 2.67
N HIS A 24 -9.81 -2.70 3.66
CA HIS A 24 -10.16 -1.30 3.46
C HIS A 24 -8.90 -0.48 3.16
N VAL A 25 -8.99 0.55 2.30
CA VAL A 25 -7.83 1.40 1.91
C VAL A 25 -7.11 1.98 3.14
N ARG A 26 -7.88 2.36 4.16
CA ARG A 26 -7.34 2.81 5.47
C ARG A 26 -6.43 1.76 6.12
N ASP A 27 -6.81 0.49 6.06
CA ASP A 27 -6.06 -0.59 6.68
C ASP A 27 -4.78 -0.87 5.89
N ILE A 28 -4.85 -0.83 4.55
CA ILE A 28 -3.67 -0.93 3.67
C ILE A 28 -2.61 0.12 4.06
N VAL A 29 -3.04 1.38 4.24
CA VAL A 29 -2.15 2.48 4.62
C VAL A 29 -1.64 2.32 6.06
N ARG A 30 -2.50 1.91 7.00
CA ARG A 30 -2.15 1.77 8.43
C ARG A 30 -1.19 0.61 8.70
N TYR A 31 -1.23 -0.41 7.86
CA TYR A 31 -0.39 -1.61 7.95
C TYR A 31 0.88 -1.53 7.10
N MET A 32 1.15 -0.41 6.42
CA MET A 32 2.44 -0.23 5.75
C MET A 32 3.60 -0.34 6.74
N ARG A 33 4.62 -1.15 6.40
CA ARG A 33 5.84 -1.27 7.21
C ARG A 33 6.73 -0.04 7.01
N LYS A 34 7.68 0.15 7.94
CA LYS A 34 8.73 1.18 7.80
C LYS A 34 9.49 1.02 6.47
N ASP A 35 9.75 -0.21 6.05
CA ASP A 35 10.41 -0.51 4.78
C ASP A 35 9.62 -0.02 3.56
N ASP A 36 8.28 -0.10 3.61
CA ASP A 36 7.45 0.37 2.51
C ASP A 36 7.44 1.90 2.45
N LEU A 37 7.48 2.57 3.61
CA LEU A 37 7.63 4.04 3.70
C LEU A 37 9.01 4.50 3.23
N MET A 38 10.07 3.78 3.59
CA MET A 38 11.43 4.03 3.10
C MET A 38 11.49 3.89 1.59
N LEU A 39 10.86 2.85 1.04
CA LEU A 39 10.83 2.61 -0.39
C LEU A 39 9.96 3.65 -1.13
N TRP A 40 8.85 4.08 -0.54
CA TRP A 40 8.06 5.20 -1.05
C TRP A 40 8.90 6.48 -1.13
N GLY A 41 9.57 6.88 -0.04
CA GLY A 41 10.45 8.05 -0.02
C GLY A 41 11.63 7.90 -0.99
N GLY A 42 12.20 6.70 -1.07
CA GLY A 42 13.28 6.36 -1.99
C GLY A 42 12.89 6.51 -3.46
N ILE A 43 11.69 6.09 -3.85
CA ILE A 43 11.17 6.31 -5.21
C ILE A 43 10.87 7.79 -5.44
N ALA A 44 10.19 8.43 -4.49
CA ALA A 44 9.75 9.82 -4.59
C ALA A 44 10.91 10.80 -4.78
N ALA A 45 12.02 10.59 -4.06
CA ALA A 45 13.20 11.44 -4.15
C ALA A 45 14.30 10.88 -5.07
N GLY A 46 14.43 9.56 -5.16
CA GLY A 46 15.53 8.91 -5.89
C GLY A 46 15.48 9.15 -7.39
N PHE A 47 14.33 9.01 -8.03
CA PHE A 47 14.20 9.28 -9.48
C PHE A 47 14.45 10.76 -9.82
N PRO A 48 13.82 11.75 -9.15
CA PRO A 48 14.15 13.15 -9.37
C PRO A 48 15.61 13.49 -9.06
N ALA A 49 16.20 12.93 -7.99
CA ALA A 49 17.60 13.19 -7.64
C ALA A 49 18.57 12.62 -8.69
N LEU A 50 18.33 11.41 -9.19
CA LEU A 50 19.11 10.82 -10.28
C LEU A 50 18.99 11.64 -11.56
N HIS A 51 17.77 12.08 -11.90
CA HIS A 51 17.56 12.98 -13.04
C HIS A 51 18.30 14.31 -12.87
N PHE A 52 18.32 14.88 -11.65
CA PHE A 52 19.11 16.08 -11.34
C PHE A 52 20.61 15.86 -11.49
N ALA A 53 21.14 14.76 -10.96
CA ALA A 53 22.55 14.42 -11.11
C ALA A 53 22.93 14.20 -12.58
N TRP A 54 22.05 13.55 -13.35
CA TRP A 54 22.24 13.33 -14.78
C TRP A 54 22.32 14.64 -15.56
N GLU A 55 21.35 15.54 -15.34
CA GLU A 55 21.31 16.85 -16.00
C GLU A 55 22.49 17.74 -15.60
N ARG A 56 23.05 17.55 -14.39
CA ARG A 56 24.26 18.24 -13.96
C ARG A 56 25.52 17.77 -14.70
N ALA A 57 25.58 16.49 -15.05
CA ALA A 57 26.69 15.87 -15.79
C ALA A 57 26.61 16.15 -17.29
N TYR A 58 25.41 16.02 -17.87
CA TYR A 58 25.14 16.23 -19.29
C TYR A 58 23.93 17.16 -19.45
N PRO A 59 24.15 18.49 -19.45
CA PRO A 59 23.07 19.45 -19.50
C PRO A 59 22.36 19.42 -20.85
N SER A 60 21.04 19.24 -20.81
CA SER A 60 20.15 19.21 -21.97
C SER A 60 19.17 20.39 -21.99
N PHE A 61 18.85 20.95 -20.82
CA PHE A 61 17.95 22.08 -20.63
C PHE A 61 18.64 23.28 -20.01
N HIS A 62 18.01 24.46 -20.15
CA HIS A 62 18.47 25.65 -19.45
C HIS A 62 18.27 25.48 -17.92
N PRO A 63 19.27 25.79 -17.06
CA PRO A 63 19.20 25.53 -15.60
C PRO A 63 17.97 26.12 -14.88
N LYS A 64 17.44 27.25 -15.37
CA LYS A 64 16.23 27.89 -14.84
C LYS A 64 14.94 27.06 -15.02
N VAL A 65 14.94 26.07 -15.91
CA VAL A 65 13.78 25.19 -16.15
C VAL A 65 13.75 24.05 -15.13
N MET A 66 14.90 23.69 -14.55
CA MET A 66 15.02 22.53 -13.67
C MET A 66 14.10 22.56 -12.44
N PRO A 67 13.93 23.68 -11.73
CA PRO A 67 12.97 23.73 -10.62
C PRO A 67 11.53 23.42 -11.04
N ARG A 68 11.11 23.83 -12.24
CA ARG A 68 9.77 23.55 -12.76
C ARG A 68 9.59 22.07 -13.10
N VAL A 69 10.63 21.46 -13.66
CA VAL A 69 10.65 20.01 -13.94
C VAL A 69 10.58 19.22 -12.64
N MET A 70 11.36 19.60 -11.63
CA MET A 70 11.34 18.97 -10.30
C MET A 70 9.98 19.12 -9.61
N ALA A 71 9.32 20.27 -9.74
CA ALA A 71 8.00 20.50 -9.19
C ALA A 71 6.92 19.55 -9.74
N ILE A 72 7.11 19.02 -10.95
CA ILE A 72 6.21 18.03 -11.56
C ILE A 72 6.68 16.61 -11.26
N GLN A 73 7.99 16.35 -11.34
CA GLN A 73 8.55 15.01 -11.15
C GLN A 73 8.35 14.49 -9.72
N ILE A 74 8.59 15.33 -8.70
CA ILE A 74 8.47 14.90 -7.31
C ILE A 74 7.06 14.39 -6.96
N PRO A 75 5.95 15.13 -7.21
CA PRO A 75 4.61 14.62 -6.90
C PRO A 75 4.23 13.41 -7.76
N PHE A 76 4.70 13.34 -9.01
CA PHE A 76 4.49 12.19 -9.86
C PHE A 76 5.13 10.92 -9.28
N PHE A 77 6.43 10.97 -8.97
CA PHE A 77 7.14 9.83 -8.38
C PHE A 77 6.72 9.54 -6.95
N ALA A 78 6.27 10.53 -6.18
CA ALA A 78 5.65 10.31 -4.87
C ALA A 78 4.35 9.50 -5.01
N THR A 79 3.54 9.77 -6.03
CA THR A 79 2.32 9.00 -6.31
C THR A 79 2.64 7.57 -6.73
N VAL A 80 3.61 7.39 -7.63
CA VAL A 80 4.10 6.06 -8.05
C VAL A 80 4.63 5.26 -6.86
N GLY A 81 5.48 5.87 -6.03
CA GLY A 81 6.03 5.21 -4.85
C GLY A 81 4.96 4.84 -3.82
N PHE A 82 3.93 5.67 -3.65
CA PHE A 82 2.79 5.36 -2.79
C PHE A 82 2.04 4.11 -3.30
N PHE A 83 1.74 4.03 -4.60
CA PHE A 83 1.07 2.85 -5.15
C PHE A 83 1.88 1.58 -4.96
N PHE A 84 3.20 1.66 -5.15
CA PHE A 84 4.06 0.50 -4.96
C PHE A 84 4.14 0.07 -3.49
N ALA A 85 4.20 1.02 -2.55
CA ALA A 85 4.15 0.73 -1.11
C ALA A 85 2.80 0.14 -0.69
N ALA A 86 1.68 0.70 -1.17
CA ALA A 86 0.34 0.21 -0.91
C ALA A 86 0.13 -1.21 -1.47
N GLN A 87 0.62 -1.48 -2.69
CA GLN A 87 0.55 -2.81 -3.30
C GLN A 87 1.32 -3.85 -2.48
N ARG A 88 2.50 -3.51 -1.95
CA ARG A 88 3.25 -4.41 -1.06
C ARG A 88 2.49 -4.71 0.23
N SER A 89 1.81 -3.73 0.80
CA SER A 89 0.92 -3.91 1.95
C SER A 89 -0.25 -4.84 1.61
N LEU A 90 -0.93 -4.60 0.48
CA LEU A 90 -2.02 -5.43 -0.01
C LEU A 90 -1.61 -6.90 -0.19
N PHE A 91 -0.45 -7.16 -0.78
CA PHE A 91 0.06 -8.52 -0.98
C PHE A 91 0.34 -9.27 0.33
N ARG A 92 0.59 -8.57 1.44
CA ARG A 92 0.69 -9.20 2.77
C ARG A 92 -0.69 -9.61 3.29
N PHE A 93 -1.73 -8.83 3.05
CA PHE A 93 -3.10 -9.24 3.44
C PHE A 93 -3.56 -10.50 2.70
N TRP A 94 -3.20 -10.63 1.43
CA TRP A 94 -3.50 -11.81 0.61
C TRP A 94 -2.58 -13.00 0.86
N GLY A 95 -1.58 -12.90 1.73
CA GLY A 95 -0.65 -14.01 2.00
C GLY A 95 0.33 -14.30 0.85
N TRP A 96 0.54 -13.35 -0.08
CA TRP A 96 1.53 -13.47 -1.17
C TRP A 96 2.94 -13.08 -0.74
N ARG A 97 3.07 -12.44 0.42
CA ARG A 97 4.33 -12.07 1.06
C ARG A 97 4.25 -12.37 2.56
N GLU A 98 5.41 -12.50 3.19
CA GLU A 98 5.52 -12.70 4.64
C GLU A 98 4.74 -11.62 5.39
N ASN A 99 3.92 -12.05 6.36
CA ASN A 99 2.93 -11.22 7.02
C ASN A 99 2.67 -11.58 8.50
N ASP A 100 3.62 -12.23 9.19
CA ASP A 100 3.39 -12.73 10.56
C ASP A 100 3.07 -11.59 11.54
N ILE A 101 3.74 -10.44 11.35
CA ILE A 101 3.53 -9.22 12.14
C ILE A 101 2.11 -8.67 11.93
N GLU A 102 1.64 -8.64 10.69
CA GLU A 102 0.33 -8.15 10.31
C GLU A 102 -0.78 -9.06 10.81
N VAL A 103 -0.59 -10.38 10.72
CA VAL A 103 -1.51 -11.39 11.26
C VAL A 103 -1.67 -11.22 12.77
N ALA A 104 -0.55 -11.13 13.50
CA ALA A 104 -0.57 -10.95 14.95
C ALA A 104 -1.29 -9.65 15.36
N ARG A 105 -0.99 -8.55 14.66
CA ARG A 105 -1.66 -7.26 14.88
C ARG A 105 -3.15 -7.32 14.54
N TRP A 106 -3.52 -7.92 13.42
CA TRP A 106 -4.91 -8.07 13.00
C TRP A 106 -5.74 -8.87 14.00
N ASN A 107 -5.20 -9.96 14.52
CA ASN A 107 -5.86 -10.79 15.54
C ASN A 107 -6.00 -10.04 16.86
N ALA A 108 -4.98 -9.30 17.30
CA ALA A 108 -5.08 -8.46 18.49
C ALA A 108 -6.16 -7.37 18.35
N GLU A 109 -6.22 -6.73 17.18
CA GLU A 109 -7.24 -5.72 16.88
C GLU A 109 -8.63 -6.33 16.70
N ALA A 110 -8.76 -7.56 16.22
CA ALA A 110 -10.02 -8.29 16.15
C ALA A 110 -10.57 -8.59 17.54
N SER A 111 -9.71 -9.03 18.47
CA SER A 111 -10.08 -9.29 19.87
C SER A 111 -10.46 -8.02 20.64
N ALA A 112 -9.88 -6.87 20.27
CA ALA A 112 -10.18 -5.57 20.88
C ALA A 112 -11.39 -4.86 20.24
N ARG A 113 -11.85 -5.31 19.07
CA ARG A 113 -13.00 -4.71 18.39
C ARG A 113 -14.27 -5.03 19.19
N PRO A 114 -15.08 -4.02 19.56
CA PRO A 114 -16.41 -4.30 20.09
C PRO A 114 -17.21 -5.07 19.04
N ALA A 115 -18.11 -5.95 19.50
CA ALA A 115 -19.00 -6.68 18.61
C ALA A 115 -19.67 -5.68 17.65
N PRO A 116 -19.74 -5.99 16.34
CA PRO A 116 -20.34 -5.08 15.38
C PRO A 116 -21.74 -4.74 15.86
N VAL A 117 -22.03 -3.45 16.03
CA VAL A 117 -23.38 -2.98 16.31
C VAL A 117 -24.21 -3.42 15.12
N LYS A 118 -25.11 -4.40 15.33
CA LYS A 118 -26.05 -4.83 14.30
C LYS A 118 -26.78 -3.58 13.83
N LYS A 119 -26.64 -3.25 12.54
CA LYS A 119 -27.47 -2.20 11.95
C LYS A 119 -28.88 -2.76 11.90
N GLY A 120 -29.92 -1.98 12.21
CA GLY A 120 -31.31 -2.47 12.30
C GLY A 120 -31.86 -3.18 11.05
N TRP A 121 -31.19 -3.05 9.90
CA TRP A 121 -31.51 -3.78 8.66
C TRP A 121 -30.82 -5.15 8.54
N GLN A 122 -29.92 -5.50 9.47
CA GLN A 122 -29.20 -6.77 9.59
C GLN A 122 -29.85 -7.70 10.64
N ASP A 123 -30.97 -7.28 11.25
CA ASP A 123 -31.74 -8.04 12.25
C ASP A 123 -32.77 -9.00 11.63
N ASN A 124 -32.65 -9.24 10.32
CA ASN A 124 -33.59 -10.05 9.58
C ASN A 124 -33.08 -11.50 9.54
N ASP A 125 -33.58 -12.32 10.46
CA ASP A 125 -33.33 -13.77 10.56
C ASP A 125 -34.22 -14.58 9.59
N TRP A 126 -34.33 -14.17 8.32
CA TRP A 126 -34.99 -14.95 7.27
C TRP A 126 -34.00 -15.61 6.31
#